data_AF-A0A925CBI7-F1
#
_entry.id   AF-A0A925CBI7-F1
#
_cell.length_a   1.000
_cell.length_b   1.000
_cell.length_c   1.000
_cell.angle_alpha   90.00
_cell.angle_beta   90.00
_cell.angle_gamma   90.00
#
_symmetry.space_group_name_H-M   'P 1'
#
loop_
_entity.id
_entity.type
_entity.pdbx_description
1 polymer ?
#
loop_
_entity_poly.entity_id
_entity_poly.type
_entity_poly.pdbx_seq_one_letter_code
_entity_poly.pdbx_strand_id
1 'polypeptide(L)'
;MIPDLQRAGIDPGNWRAGEAVVDFHSFRRGYVTGLVQSGASFKEAQTLARHSDPRLTFNIYTQLGINDGRNAVERAFGQRPLRSEAKSA
;
A
#
# COMPACT_ATOMS: atom_id res chain seq x y z
N MET A 1 -24.74 -10.51 7.38
CA MET A 1 -23.75 -10.67 6.30
C MET A 1 -24.19 -9.75 5.17
N ILE A 2 -23.29 -8.96 4.56
CA ILE A 2 -23.65 -8.09 3.44
C ILE A 2 -23.97 -8.99 2.23
N PRO A 3 -25.19 -8.96 1.66
CA PRO A 3 -25.61 -9.92 0.62
C PRO A 3 -24.68 -10.00 -0.59
N ASP A 4 -24.08 -8.87 -0.95
CA ASP A 4 -23.15 -8.79 -2.09
C ASP A 4 -21.85 -9.56 -1.85
N LEU A 5 -21.31 -9.56 -0.63
CA LEU A 5 -20.09 -10.31 -0.31
C LEU A 5 -20.34 -11.82 -0.34
N GLN A 6 -21.50 -12.25 0.16
CA GLN A 6 -21.91 -13.64 0.12
C GLN A 6 -22.09 -14.13 -1.33
N ARG A 7 -22.70 -13.31 -2.20
CA ARG A 7 -22.85 -13.59 -3.63
C ARG A 7 -21.50 -13.62 -4.36
N ALA A 8 -20.55 -12.78 -3.95
CA ALA A 8 -19.20 -12.75 -4.51
C ALA A 8 -18.28 -13.84 -3.97
N GLY A 9 -18.73 -14.66 -3.00
CA GLY A 9 -17.90 -15.68 -2.35
C GLY A 9 -16.77 -15.09 -1.50
N ILE A 10 -16.89 -13.82 -1.08
CA ILE A 10 -15.90 -13.13 -0.26
C ILE A 10 -16.29 -13.31 1.20
N ASP A 11 -15.42 -13.94 1.99
CA ASP A 11 -15.54 -13.91 3.45
C ASP A 11 -15.17 -12.49 3.94
N PRO A 12 -16.10 -11.72 4.54
CA PRO A 12 -15.78 -10.41 5.10
C PRO A 12 -14.80 -10.49 6.28
N GLY A 13 -14.48 -11.68 6.76
CA GLY A 13 -13.68 -11.90 7.95
C GLY A 13 -14.39 -11.41 9.21
N ASN A 14 -13.61 -11.20 10.26
CA ASN A 14 -14.10 -10.69 11.53
C ASN A 14 -14.40 -9.17 11.47
N TRP A 15 -15.51 -8.80 10.84
CA TRP A 15 -15.98 -7.41 10.81
C TRP A 15 -16.25 -6.85 12.22
N ARG A 16 -16.50 -7.72 13.22
CA ARG A 16 -16.80 -7.33 14.62
C ARG A 16 -15.57 -7.00 15.45
N ALA A 17 -14.38 -7.44 15.09
CA ALA A 17 -13.13 -7.03 15.73
C ALA A 17 -12.55 -5.76 15.11
N GLY A 18 -13.20 -5.16 14.11
CA GLY A 18 -12.81 -3.87 13.57
C GLY A 18 -11.54 -3.89 12.70
N GLU A 19 -11.00 -5.07 12.38
CA GLU A 19 -9.70 -5.18 11.70
C GLU A 19 -9.77 -5.10 10.16
N ALA A 20 -10.92 -5.40 9.55
CA ALA A 20 -11.14 -5.14 8.12
C ALA A 20 -12.64 -5.11 7.78
N VAL A 21 -13.11 -3.95 7.30
CA VAL A 21 -14.44 -3.85 6.68
C VAL A 21 -14.26 -3.93 5.17
N VAL A 22 -14.82 -4.98 4.56
CA VAL A 22 -14.87 -5.14 3.11
C VAL A 22 -16.15 -4.49 2.58
N ASP A 23 -16.04 -3.25 2.14
CA ASP A 23 -17.12 -2.48 1.51
C ASP A 23 -16.60 -1.73 0.27
N PHE A 24 -17.43 -0.91 -0.39
CA PHE A 24 -16.97 -0.11 -1.52
C PHE A 24 -15.84 0.87 -1.17
N HIS A 25 -15.78 1.33 0.06
CA HIS A 25 -14.74 2.25 0.51
C HIS A 25 -13.38 1.57 0.68
N SER A 26 -13.35 0.26 0.94
CA SER A 26 -12.11 -0.52 0.99
C SER A 26 -11.28 -0.42 -0.29
N PHE A 27 -11.91 -0.28 -1.47
CA PHE A 27 -11.22 -0.07 -2.74
C PHE A 27 -10.39 1.22 -2.76
N ARG A 28 -10.81 2.25 -2.02
CA ARG A 28 -10.05 3.50 -1.88
C ARG A 28 -8.74 3.26 -1.16
N ARG A 29 -8.73 2.44 -0.09
CA ARG A 29 -7.50 2.05 0.62
C ARG A 29 -6.59 1.23 -0.29
N GLY A 30 -7.15 0.25 -1.00
CA GLY A 30 -6.39 -0.57 -1.95
C GLY A 30 -5.74 0.27 -3.06
N TYR A 31 -6.48 1.19 -3.65
CA TYR A 31 -5.97 2.11 -4.68
C TYR A 31 -4.80 2.96 -4.17
N VAL A 32 -4.95 3.62 -3.03
CA VAL A 32 -3.91 4.49 -2.47
C VAL A 32 -2.67 3.69 -2.06
N THR A 33 -2.86 2.52 -1.45
CA THR A 33 -1.75 1.62 -1.08
C THR A 33 -0.99 1.16 -2.34
N GLY A 34 -1.70 0.78 -3.40
CA GLY A 34 -1.09 0.39 -4.68
C GLY A 34 -0.27 1.50 -5.33
N LEU A 35 -0.76 2.76 -5.28
CA LEU A 35 0.01 3.91 -5.76
C LEU A 35 1.34 4.04 -5.00
N VAL A 36 1.32 3.96 -3.67
CA VAL A 36 2.55 4.05 -2.86
C VAL A 36 3.49 2.88 -3.15
N GLN A 37 2.97 1.65 -3.26
CA GLN A 37 3.77 0.46 -3.55
C GLN A 37 4.40 0.48 -4.95
N SER A 38 3.80 1.19 -5.91
CA SER A 38 4.37 1.41 -7.24
C SER A 38 5.61 2.30 -7.25
N GLY A 39 5.87 3.02 -6.14
CA GLY A 39 6.93 4.00 -6.03
C GLY A 39 6.51 5.42 -6.39
N ALA A 40 5.21 5.66 -6.63
CA ALA A 40 4.69 7.02 -6.79
C ALA A 40 5.02 7.86 -5.54
N SER A 41 5.35 9.12 -5.77
CA SER A 41 5.61 10.06 -4.69
C SER A 41 4.34 10.27 -3.86
N PHE A 42 4.57 10.70 -2.62
CA PHE A 42 3.47 10.98 -1.71
C PHE A 42 2.52 12.07 -2.23
N LYS A 43 3.06 13.07 -2.94
CA LYS A 43 2.27 14.16 -3.53
C LYS A 43 1.41 13.66 -4.69
N GLU A 44 1.92 12.73 -5.50
CA GLU A 44 1.13 12.08 -6.56
C GLU A 44 0.00 11.25 -5.95
N ALA A 45 0.30 10.40 -4.96
CA ALA A 45 -0.70 9.59 -4.28
C ALA A 45 -1.80 10.46 -3.64
N GLN A 46 -1.43 11.54 -2.95
CA GLN A 46 -2.39 12.47 -2.34
C GLN A 46 -3.25 13.18 -3.40
N THR A 47 -2.64 13.64 -4.49
CA THR A 47 -3.34 14.35 -5.58
C THR A 47 -4.33 13.44 -6.28
N LEU A 48 -3.90 12.23 -6.64
CA LEU A 48 -4.74 11.23 -7.30
C LEU A 48 -5.88 10.75 -6.39
N ALA A 49 -5.61 10.63 -5.09
CA ALA A 49 -6.64 10.33 -4.09
C ALA A 49 -7.56 11.52 -3.78
N ARG A 50 -7.20 12.76 -4.19
CA ARG A 50 -7.90 14.00 -3.85
C ARG A 50 -8.01 14.22 -2.34
N HIS A 51 -6.97 13.87 -1.58
CA HIS A 51 -6.93 14.12 -0.15
C HIS A 51 -6.51 15.56 0.14
N SER A 52 -7.37 16.27 0.86
CA SER A 52 -7.08 17.62 1.35
C SER A 52 -5.97 17.64 2.41
N ASP A 53 -5.81 16.53 3.13
CA ASP A 53 -4.86 16.39 4.23
C ASP A 53 -3.90 15.20 3.97
N PRO A 54 -2.58 15.42 4.01
CA PRO A 54 -1.59 14.34 3.86
C PRO A 54 -1.77 13.21 4.88
N ARG A 55 -2.28 13.49 6.09
CA ARG A 55 -2.52 12.47 7.12
C ARG A 55 -3.51 11.40 6.68
N LEU A 56 -4.45 11.73 5.79
CA LEU A 56 -5.36 10.75 5.21
C LEU A 56 -4.58 9.74 4.37
N THR A 57 -3.74 10.22 3.46
CA THR A 57 -2.91 9.36 2.60
C THR A 57 -1.96 8.50 3.45
N PHE A 58 -1.27 9.08 4.44
CA PHE A 58 -0.24 8.37 5.21
C PHE A 58 -0.82 7.38 6.22
N ASN A 59 -1.72 7.82 7.09
CA ASN A 59 -2.12 7.06 8.28
C ASN A 59 -3.33 6.17 8.03
N ILE A 60 -4.23 6.57 7.12
CA ILE A 60 -5.54 5.93 6.95
C ILE A 60 -5.55 5.04 5.70
N TYR A 61 -5.03 5.54 4.59
CA TYR A 61 -5.20 4.89 3.28
C TYR A 61 -3.99 4.09 2.80
N THR A 62 -2.81 4.27 3.40
CA THR A 62 -1.62 3.47 3.07
C THR A 62 -1.42 2.38 4.12
N GLN A 63 -1.34 1.12 3.68
CA GLN A 63 -0.98 0.00 4.55
C GLN A 63 0.21 -0.76 3.95
N LEU A 64 1.38 -0.55 4.53
CA LEU A 64 2.60 -1.25 4.11
C LEU A 64 2.74 -2.57 4.86
N GLY A 65 3.08 -3.62 4.13
CA GLY A 65 3.43 -4.93 4.67
C GLY A 65 4.92 -5.05 5.01
N ILE A 66 5.29 -6.16 5.63
CA ILE A 66 6.66 -6.44 6.11
C ILE A 66 7.72 -6.37 4.99
N ASN A 67 7.35 -6.69 3.76
CA ASN A 67 8.26 -6.70 2.61
C ASN A 67 8.41 -5.33 1.94
N ASP A 68 7.52 -4.37 2.22
CA ASP A 68 7.53 -3.08 1.51
C ASP A 68 8.78 -2.26 1.84
N GLY A 69 9.28 -2.35 3.07
CA GLY A 69 10.55 -1.73 3.46
C GLY A 69 11.74 -2.31 2.70
N ARG A 70 11.80 -3.65 2.57
CA ARG A 70 12.83 -4.32 1.76
C ARG A 70 12.74 -3.87 0.30
N ASN A 71 11.54 -3.91 -0.28
CA ASN A 71 11.33 -3.50 -1.67
C ASN A 71 11.74 -2.04 -1.91
N ALA A 72 11.50 -1.14 -0.94
CA ALA A 72 11.94 0.25 -1.02
C ALA A 72 13.48 0.37 -1.04
N VAL A 73 14.17 -0.39 -0.18
CA VAL A 73 15.64 -0.43 -0.15
C VAL A 73 16.20 -0.98 -1.47
N GLU A 74 15.65 -2.07 -1.99
CA GLU A 74 16.06 -2.65 -3.27
C GLU A 74 15.90 -1.67 -4.43
N ARG A 75 14.77 -0.95 -4.50
CA ARG A 75 14.55 0.08 -5.53
C ARG A 75 15.53 1.24 -5.42
N ALA A 76 15.87 1.65 -4.20
CA ALA A 76 16.75 2.79 -3.97
C ALA A 76 18.25 2.44 -4.16
N PHE A 77 18.65 1.21 -3.82
CA PHE A 77 20.07 0.86 -3.67
C PHE A 77 20.48 -0.48 -4.29
N GLY A 78 19.55 -1.34 -4.72
CA GLY A 78 19.84 -2.69 -5.24
C GLY A 78 20.62 -2.71 -6.57
N GLN A 79 20.70 -1.57 -7.26
CA GLN A 79 21.47 -1.40 -8.51
C GLN A 79 22.93 -0.93 -8.27
N ARG A 80 23.32 -0.65 -7.01
CA ARG A 80 24.71 -0.26 -6.71
C ARG A 80 25.55 -1.52 -6.47
N PRO A 81 26.64 -1.76 -7.23
CA PRO A 81 27.56 -2.82 -6.89
C PRO A 81 28.07 -2.58 -5.46
N LEU A 82 28.06 -3.64 -4.65
CA LEU A 82 28.64 -3.57 -3.31
C LEU A 82 30.09 -3.10 -3.45
N ARG A 83 30.54 -2.23 -2.55
CA ARG A 83 31.86 -1.57 -2.59
C ARG A 83 33.04 -2.55 -2.71
N SER A 84 32.82 -3.83 -2.41
CA SER A 84 33.76 -4.94 -2.59
C SER A 84 33.98 -5.33 -4.06
N GLU A 85 32.98 -5.19 -4.93
CA GLU A 85 33.09 -5.57 -6.36
C GLU A 85 33.78 -4.49 -7.21
N ALA A 86 33.76 -3.24 -6.75
CA ALA A 86 34.40 -2.11 -7.43
C ALA A 86 35.94 -2.07 -7.30
N LYS A 87 36.55 -2.96 -6.50
CA LYS A 87 38.01 -3.01 -6.27
C LYS A 87 38.76 -4.09 -7.08
N SER A 88 38.07 -4.86 -7.92
CA SER A 88 38.68 -5.96 -8.69
C SER A 88 38.66 -5.76 -10.22
N ALA A 89 38.43 -4.53 -10.69
CA ALA A 89 38.47 -4.15 -12.11
C ALA A 89 39.55 -3.10 -12.37
#